data_AF-A0A1B6ISI8-F1
#
_entry.id   AF-A0A1B6ISI8-F1
#
_cell.length_a   1.000
_cell.length_b   1.000
_cell.length_c   1.000
_cell.angle_alpha   90.00
_cell.angle_beta   90.00
_cell.angle_gamma   90.00
#
_symmetry.space_group_name_H-M   'P 1'
#
loop_
_entity.id
_entity.type
_entity.pdbx_description
1 polymer ?
#
loop_
_entity_poly.entity_id
_entity_poly.type
_entity_poly.pdbx_seq_one_letter_code
_entity_poly.pdbx_strand_id
1 'polypeptide(L)'
;SYLLLTLALPVAFFRCYRLWMDSKVHPCRCENCIKRTRGKSLTGMLLLAASFLAVSYLVRNILTIQMARRSAGFDPFTALNVGEGASASEVKKAYKKTVRRLNMKLKVAKTKEAVTAAIMNANKAYKILQDPSAYERWLSEGVEKKLVIAMPAFLIKSSA
;
A
#
# COMPACT_ATOMS: atom_id res chain seq x y z
N SER A 1 9.25 1.07 8.43
CA SER A 1 8.82 0.42 9.68
C SER A 1 7.79 1.29 10.39
N TYR A 2 6.60 0.77 10.67
CA TYR A 2 5.52 1.53 11.33
C TYR A 2 5.94 2.08 12.71
N LEU A 3 6.78 1.33 13.44
CA LEU A 3 7.34 1.74 14.74
C LEU A 3 8.15 3.05 14.69
N LEU A 4 8.92 3.26 13.62
CA LEU A 4 9.70 4.49 13.44
C LEU A 4 8.79 5.67 13.12
N LEU A 5 7.71 5.45 12.36
CA LEU A 5 6.72 6.48 12.05
C LEU A 5 5.98 6.94 13.32
N THR A 6 5.56 5.98 14.15
CA THR A 6 4.85 6.25 15.41
C THR A 6 5.72 6.99 16.43
N LEU A 7 7.04 6.78 16.41
CA LEU A 7 8.00 7.52 17.23
C LEU A 7 8.33 8.92 16.64
N ALA A 8 8.39 9.04 15.32
CA ALA A 8 8.75 10.30 14.66
C ALA A 8 7.63 11.36 14.70
N LEU A 9 6.37 10.95 14.64
CA LEU A 9 5.20 11.83 14.70
C LEU A 9 5.14 12.71 15.96
N PRO A 10 5.20 12.16 17.19
CA PRO A 10 5.17 12.97 18.42
C PRO A 10 6.40 13.88 18.54
N VAL A 11 7.56 13.48 18.02
CA VAL A 11 8.78 14.33 18.02
C VAL A 11 8.61 15.52 17.08
N ALA A 12 8.08 15.30 15.87
CA ALA A 12 7.78 16.38 14.93
C ALA A 12 6.71 17.32 15.50
N PHE A 13 5.65 16.76 16.10
CA PHE A 13 4.58 17.52 16.74
C PHE A 13 5.09 18.33 17.93
N PHE A 14 5.92 17.76 18.81
CA PHE A 14 6.51 18.45 19.95
C PHE A 14 7.45 19.59 19.52
N ARG A 15 8.22 19.40 18.44
CA ARG A 15 9.07 20.46 17.87
C ARG A 15 8.24 21.59 17.26
N CYS A 16 7.16 21.26 16.54
CA CYS A 16 6.17 22.25 16.09
C CYS A 16 5.57 23.01 17.27
N TYR A 17 5.12 22.31 18.30
CA TYR A 17 4.51 22.88 19.49
C TYR A 17 5.47 23.84 20.21
N ARG A 18 6.72 23.44 20.44
CA ARG A 18 7.73 24.31 21.07
C ARG A 18 7.96 25.59 20.27
N LEU A 19 8.04 25.50 18.93
CA LEU A 19 8.23 26.69 18.10
C LEU A 19 7.00 27.59 18.04
N TRP A 20 5.80 27.04 18.25
CA TRP A 20 4.56 27.81 18.20
C TRP A 20 4.25 28.49 19.54
N MET A 21 4.57 27.82 20.66
CA MET A 21 4.33 28.32 22.03
C MET A 21 5.49 29.13 22.63
N ASP A 22 6.62 29.31 21.92
CA ASP A 22 7.74 30.14 22.39
C ASP A 22 7.47 31.66 22.29
N SER A 23 6.25 32.09 22.63
CA SER A 23 5.95 33.50 22.84
C SER A 23 6.56 33.93 24.17
N LYS A 24 7.78 34.43 24.14
CA LYS A 24 8.42 35.02 25.32
C LYS A 24 7.58 36.21 25.78
N VAL A 25 6.87 36.05 26.90
CA VAL A 25 6.16 37.14 27.56
C VAL A 25 7.20 37.95 28.34
N HIS A 26 7.49 39.17 27.88
CA HIS A 26 8.41 40.05 28.56
C HIS A 26 7.66 40.98 29.52
N PRO A 27 8.14 41.16 30.77
CA PRO A 27 7.51 42.04 31.75
C PRO A 27 7.68 43.54 31.41
N CYS A 28 8.57 43.89 30.49
CA CYS A 28 8.85 45.28 30.10
C CYS A 28 8.58 45.55 28.61
N ARG A 29 7.98 46.72 28.31
CA ARG A 29 7.61 47.21 26.95
C ARG A 29 8.65 48.17 26.35
N CYS A 30 9.94 47.96 26.62
CA CYS A 30 10.99 48.84 26.09
C CYS A 30 11.29 48.54 24.61
N GLU A 31 11.59 49.55 23.77
CA GLU A 31 11.90 49.32 22.34
C GLU A 31 13.09 48.37 22.13
N ASN A 32 14.12 48.46 22.96
CA ASN A 32 15.28 47.56 22.91
C ASN A 32 14.92 46.12 23.30
N CYS A 33 13.93 45.94 24.16
CA CYS A 33 13.43 44.64 24.61
C CYS A 33 12.64 43.96 23.48
N ILE A 34 11.81 44.73 22.77
CA ILE A 34 11.04 44.27 21.62
C ILE A 34 11.98 43.92 20.44
N LYS A 35 12.98 44.76 20.15
CA LYS A 35 13.94 44.54 19.05
C LYS A 35 14.81 43.30 19.24
N ARG A 36 15.07 42.86 20.49
CA ARG A 36 15.87 41.65 20.79
C ARG A 36 15.15 40.32 20.51
N THR A 37 13.85 40.35 20.21
CA THR A 37 13.01 39.13 20.13
C THR A 37 12.90 38.47 18.75
N ARG A 38 13.50 39.01 17.70
CA ARG A 38 13.29 38.50 16.33
C ARG A 38 14.50 37.75 15.79
N GLY A 39 14.64 36.52 16.26
CA GLY A 39 15.46 35.53 15.59
C GLY A 39 14.95 34.15 15.95
N LYS A 40 14.01 33.60 15.16
CA LYS A 40 13.84 32.15 15.16
C LYS A 40 15.20 31.58 14.77
N SER A 41 15.79 30.75 15.62
CA SER A 41 17.14 30.25 15.32
C SER A 41 17.09 29.50 13.99
N LEU A 42 17.98 29.85 13.07
CA LEU A 42 18.07 29.18 11.76
C LEU A 42 18.20 27.67 11.95
N THR A 43 18.94 27.25 12.98
CA THR A 43 19.10 25.87 13.42
C THR A 43 17.78 25.19 13.80
N GLY A 44 16.89 25.88 14.52
CA GLY A 44 15.58 25.34 14.92
C GLY A 44 14.64 25.17 13.74
N MET A 45 14.68 26.10 12.78
CA MET A 45 13.91 26.00 11.54
C MET A 45 14.42 24.86 10.64
N LEU A 46 15.75 24.70 10.52
CA LEU A 46 16.38 23.59 9.79
C LEU A 46 16.06 22.23 10.43
N LEU A 47 16.12 22.13 11.76
CA LEU A 47 15.76 20.92 12.50
C LEU A 47 14.29 20.54 12.35
N LEU A 48 13.40 21.53 12.24
CA LEU A 48 11.98 21.31 11.95
C LEU A 48 11.81 20.76 10.53
N ALA A 49 12.39 21.44 9.54
CA ALA A 49 12.33 21.02 8.14
C ALA A 49 12.87 19.59 7.94
N ALA A 50 14.01 19.27 8.57
CA ALA A 50 14.59 17.93 8.54
C ALA A 50 13.66 16.87 9.15
N SER A 51 12.95 17.18 10.24
CA SER A 51 12.00 16.26 10.85
C SER A 51 10.79 15.97 9.96
N PHE A 52 10.25 17.00 9.28
CA PHE A 52 9.17 16.81 8.29
C PHE A 52 9.63 16.03 7.07
N LEU A 53 10.84 16.29 6.58
CA LEU A 53 11.46 15.52 5.49
C LEU A 53 11.60 14.05 5.85
N ALA A 54 12.08 13.74 7.05
CA ALA A 54 12.21 12.37 7.54
C ALA A 54 10.84 11.66 7.64
N VAL A 55 9.82 12.33 8.20
CA VAL A 55 8.46 11.78 8.27
C VAL A 55 7.90 11.54 6.87
N SER A 56 8.00 12.51 5.96
CA SER A 56 7.51 12.40 4.58
C SER A 56 8.19 11.25 3.83
N TYR A 57 9.51 11.09 3.99
CA TYR A 57 10.26 9.98 3.41
C TYR A 57 9.78 8.62 3.95
N LEU A 58 9.57 8.50 5.26
CA LEU A 58 9.06 7.28 5.88
C LEU A 58 7.65 6.92 5.41
N VAL A 59 6.75 7.92 5.30
CA VAL A 59 5.39 7.72 4.75
C VAL A 59 5.48 7.20 3.32
N ARG A 60 6.27 7.84 2.46
CA ARG A 60 6.44 7.41 1.06
C ARG A 60 6.96 5.98 0.98
N ASN A 61 7.94 5.61 1.81
CA ASN A 61 8.50 4.27 1.81
C ASN A 61 7.48 3.21 2.25
N ILE A 62 6.65 3.51 3.26
CA ILE A 62 5.55 2.62 3.68
C ILE A 62 4.51 2.45 2.58
N LEU A 63 4.10 3.55 1.92
CA LEU A 63 3.13 3.50 0.82
C LEU A 63 3.68 2.69 -0.37
N THR A 64 4.95 2.87 -0.73
CA THR A 64 5.60 2.09 -1.79
C THR A 64 5.63 0.59 -1.46
N ILE A 65 5.92 0.21 -0.21
CA ILE A 65 5.90 -1.19 0.23
C ILE A 65 4.48 -1.77 0.18
N GLN A 66 3.45 -1.00 0.56
CA GLN A 66 2.06 -1.45 0.45
C GLN A 66 1.63 -1.66 -1.01
N MET A 67 2.01 -0.77 -1.92
CA MET A 67 1.73 -0.96 -3.34
C MET A 67 2.46 -2.17 -3.92
N ALA A 68 3.74 -2.35 -3.57
CA ALA A 68 4.52 -3.52 -4.00
C ALA A 68 3.92 -4.85 -3.50
N ARG A 69 3.35 -4.88 -2.28
CA ARG A 69 2.62 -6.04 -1.76
C ARG A 69 1.30 -6.31 -2.48
N ARG A 70 0.58 -5.27 -2.90
CA ARG A 70 -0.66 -5.42 -3.67
C ARG A 70 -0.39 -5.88 -5.11
N SER A 71 0.73 -5.49 -5.71
CA SER A 71 1.02 -5.74 -7.13
C SER A 71 1.76 -7.04 -7.44
N ALA A 72 2.32 -7.74 -6.44
CA ALA A 72 3.29 -8.82 -6.70
C ALA A 72 2.70 -10.22 -6.94
N GLY A 73 1.37 -10.43 -6.82
CA GLY A 73 0.78 -11.78 -6.91
C GLY A 73 -0.20 -11.99 -8.06
N PHE A 74 -1.31 -11.25 -8.05
CA PHE A 74 -2.40 -11.36 -9.01
C PHE A 74 -3.45 -10.33 -8.60
N ASP A 75 -3.75 -9.37 -9.46
CA ASP A 75 -4.78 -8.37 -9.19
C ASP A 75 -6.09 -8.73 -9.92
N PRO A 76 -7.18 -9.05 -9.18
CA PRO A 76 -8.47 -9.39 -9.76
C PRO A 76 -9.08 -8.25 -10.60
N PHE A 77 -8.80 -7.00 -10.25
CA PHE A 77 -9.37 -5.82 -10.91
C PHE A 77 -8.76 -5.62 -12.30
N THR A 78 -7.44 -5.68 -12.42
CA THR A 78 -6.75 -5.66 -13.73
C THR A 78 -7.07 -6.89 -14.58
N ALA A 79 -7.20 -8.09 -13.99
CA ALA A 79 -7.57 -9.31 -14.72
C ALA A 79 -8.95 -9.18 -15.41
N LEU A 80 -9.88 -8.42 -14.83
CA LEU A 80 -11.22 -8.19 -15.38
C LEU A 80 -11.38 -6.83 -16.08
N ASN A 81 -10.36 -5.96 -16.04
CA ASN A 81 -10.38 -4.57 -16.48
C ASN A 81 -11.53 -3.75 -15.84
N VAL A 82 -11.61 -3.79 -14.51
CA VAL A 82 -12.57 -3.03 -13.70
C VAL A 82 -11.83 -2.17 -12.68
N GLY A 83 -12.41 -1.04 -12.28
CA GLY A 83 -11.83 -0.18 -11.23
C GLY A 83 -11.99 -0.77 -9.83
N GLU A 84 -11.10 -0.39 -8.90
CA GLU A 84 -11.07 -0.87 -7.50
C GLU A 84 -12.36 -0.57 -6.69
N GLY A 85 -13.27 0.26 -7.22
CA GLY A 85 -14.57 0.59 -6.64
C GLY A 85 -15.79 0.09 -7.43
N ALA A 86 -15.60 -0.84 -8.37
CA ALA A 86 -16.69 -1.33 -9.21
C ALA A 86 -17.77 -2.07 -8.39
N SER A 87 -19.03 -1.80 -8.69
CA SER A 87 -20.16 -2.52 -8.09
C SER A 87 -20.17 -3.99 -8.52
N ALA A 88 -20.78 -4.88 -7.73
CA ALA A 88 -20.95 -6.29 -8.09
C ALA A 88 -21.64 -6.48 -9.46
N SER A 89 -22.52 -5.54 -9.83
CA SER A 89 -23.18 -5.53 -11.14
C SER A 89 -22.20 -5.25 -12.30
N GLU A 90 -21.23 -4.37 -12.10
CA GLU A 90 -20.21 -4.00 -13.08
C GLU A 90 -19.17 -5.10 -13.21
N VAL A 91 -18.74 -5.71 -12.10
CA VAL A 91 -17.84 -6.87 -12.09
C VAL A 91 -18.44 -8.02 -12.90
N LYS A 92 -19.74 -8.32 -12.71
CA LYS A 92 -20.44 -9.37 -13.46
C LYS A 92 -20.55 -9.05 -14.96
N LYS A 93 -20.82 -7.79 -15.32
CA LYS A 93 -20.86 -7.34 -16.72
C LYS A 93 -19.48 -7.45 -17.38
N ALA A 94 -18.43 -6.99 -16.68
CA ALA A 94 -17.05 -7.06 -17.15
C ALA A 94 -16.60 -8.51 -17.35
N TYR A 95 -16.85 -9.39 -16.38
CA TYR A 95 -16.57 -10.83 -16.48
C TYR A 95 -17.21 -11.46 -17.73
N LYS A 96 -18.53 -11.28 -17.92
CA LYS A 96 -19.24 -11.80 -19.10
C LYS A 96 -18.61 -11.30 -20.41
N LYS A 97 -18.27 -10.01 -20.48
CA LYS A 97 -17.65 -9.39 -21.66
C LYS A 97 -16.24 -9.94 -21.94
N THR A 98 -15.47 -10.20 -20.89
CA THR A 98 -14.09 -10.72 -20.98
C THR A 98 -14.09 -12.19 -21.40
N VAL A 99 -14.89 -13.04 -20.75
CA VAL A 99 -15.02 -14.46 -21.10
C VAL A 99 -15.57 -14.64 -22.51
N ARG A 100 -16.57 -13.85 -22.93
CA ARG A 100 -17.10 -13.91 -24.31
C ARG A 100 -16.00 -13.62 -25.33
N ARG A 101 -15.17 -12.59 -25.10
CA ARG A 101 -14.04 -12.24 -25.97
C ARG A 101 -12.98 -13.34 -26.02
N LEU A 102 -12.65 -13.94 -24.87
CA LEU A 102 -11.68 -15.03 -24.80
C LEU A 102 -12.20 -16.31 -25.48
N ASN A 103 -13.48 -16.66 -25.30
CA ASN A 103 -14.11 -17.80 -25.98
C ASN A 103 -14.15 -17.63 -27.50
N MET A 104 -14.36 -16.40 -28.00
CA MET A 104 -14.26 -16.12 -29.43
C MET A 104 -12.82 -16.30 -29.93
N LYS A 105 -11.83 -15.83 -29.17
CA LYS A 105 -10.40 -16.06 -29.50
C LYS A 105 -10.04 -17.55 -29.47
N LEU A 106 -10.59 -18.34 -28.55
CA LEU A 106 -10.32 -19.78 -28.46
C LEU A 106 -10.78 -20.54 -29.71
N LYS A 107 -11.88 -20.11 -30.35
CA LYS A 107 -12.39 -20.72 -31.58
C LYS A 107 -11.53 -20.42 -32.81
N VAL A 108 -10.77 -19.33 -32.80
CA VAL A 108 -10.02 -18.82 -33.97
C VAL A 108 -8.50 -19.03 -33.80
N ALA A 109 -8.00 -19.09 -32.57
CA ALA A 109 -6.55 -19.11 -32.30
C ALA A 109 -5.92 -20.50 -32.42
N LYS A 110 -4.72 -20.56 -33.02
CA LYS A 110 -3.84 -21.73 -32.99
C LYS A 110 -3.29 -22.03 -31.58
N THR A 111 -3.15 -21.01 -30.73
CA THR A 111 -2.63 -21.11 -29.36
C THR A 111 -3.78 -21.23 -28.34
N LYS A 112 -4.32 -22.44 -28.20
CA LYS A 112 -5.43 -22.73 -27.26
C LYS A 112 -5.04 -22.53 -25.80
N GLU A 113 -3.81 -22.89 -25.44
CA GLU A 113 -3.30 -22.92 -24.05
C GLU A 113 -3.25 -21.54 -23.39
N ALA A 114 -2.75 -20.53 -24.10
CA ALA A 114 -2.68 -19.15 -23.59
C ALA A 114 -4.07 -18.56 -23.36
N VAL A 115 -5.04 -18.90 -24.24
CA VAL A 115 -6.42 -18.42 -24.11
C VAL A 115 -7.14 -19.13 -22.97
N THR A 116 -6.92 -20.43 -22.78
CA THR A 116 -7.47 -21.17 -21.62
C THR A 116 -6.92 -20.63 -20.30
N ALA A 117 -5.62 -20.32 -20.23
CA ALA A 117 -5.02 -19.70 -19.05
C ALA A 117 -5.65 -18.33 -18.74
N ALA A 118 -5.91 -17.51 -19.77
CA ALA A 118 -6.61 -16.23 -19.60
C ALA A 118 -8.06 -16.40 -19.08
N ILE A 119 -8.78 -17.44 -19.54
CA ILE A 119 -10.12 -17.76 -19.04
C ILE A 119 -10.06 -18.20 -17.57
N MET A 120 -9.08 -19.04 -17.21
CA MET A 120 -8.87 -19.44 -15.81
C MET A 120 -8.59 -18.25 -14.91
N ASN A 121 -7.75 -17.30 -15.37
CA ASN A 121 -7.49 -16.05 -14.64
C ASN A 121 -8.75 -15.21 -14.47
N ALA A 122 -9.57 -15.05 -15.52
CA ALA A 122 -10.85 -14.33 -15.42
C ALA A 122 -11.82 -15.00 -14.43
N ASN A 123 -11.86 -16.34 -14.40
CA ASN A 123 -12.68 -17.10 -13.45
C ASN A 123 -12.17 -16.93 -12.00
N LYS A 124 -10.85 -16.99 -11.79
CA LYS A 124 -10.23 -16.77 -10.49
C LYS A 124 -10.54 -15.37 -9.97
N ALA A 125 -10.38 -14.35 -10.81
CA ALA A 125 -10.68 -12.97 -10.46
C ALA A 125 -12.16 -12.78 -10.09
N TYR A 126 -13.08 -13.36 -10.88
CA TYR A 126 -14.52 -13.24 -10.61
C TYR A 126 -14.91 -13.91 -9.28
N LYS A 127 -14.36 -15.09 -8.96
CA LYS A 127 -14.60 -15.75 -7.66
C LYS A 127 -14.13 -14.89 -6.48
N ILE A 128 -12.92 -14.31 -6.57
CA ILE A 128 -12.38 -13.46 -5.51
C ILE A 128 -13.25 -12.21 -5.29
N LEU A 129 -13.72 -11.57 -6.37
CA LEU A 129 -14.54 -10.36 -6.27
C LEU A 129 -16.00 -10.61 -5.90
N GLN A 130 -16.52 -11.83 -6.12
CA GLN A 130 -17.90 -12.17 -5.80
C GLN A 130 -18.09 -12.60 -4.34
N ASP A 131 -17.13 -13.36 -3.79
CA ASP A 131 -17.22 -13.91 -2.43
C ASP A 131 -16.56 -12.99 -1.40
N PRO A 132 -17.31 -12.43 -0.43
CA PRO A 132 -16.75 -11.52 0.57
C PRO A 132 -15.59 -12.13 1.36
N SER A 133 -15.70 -13.41 1.74
CA SER A 133 -14.64 -14.12 2.47
C SER A 133 -13.39 -14.41 1.64
N ALA A 134 -13.54 -14.53 0.31
CA ALA A 134 -12.40 -14.69 -0.60
C ALA A 134 -11.73 -13.34 -0.86
N TYR A 135 -12.51 -12.27 -0.92
CA TYR A 135 -12.02 -10.90 -1.01
C TYR A 135 -11.23 -10.50 0.24
N GLU A 136 -11.73 -10.80 1.44
CA GLU A 136 -11.01 -10.57 2.69
C GLU A 136 -9.73 -11.40 2.79
N ARG A 137 -9.75 -12.66 2.33
CA ARG A 137 -8.55 -13.49 2.20
C ARG A 137 -7.55 -12.87 1.24
N TRP A 138 -7.96 -12.45 0.05
CA TRP A 138 -7.07 -11.78 -0.90
C TRP A 138 -6.50 -10.46 -0.35
N LEU A 139 -7.29 -9.68 0.40
CA LEU A 139 -6.84 -8.45 1.08
C LEU A 139 -5.83 -8.74 2.20
N SER A 140 -6.04 -9.81 2.96
CA SER A 140 -5.21 -10.18 4.12
C SER A 140 -3.96 -10.99 3.76
N GLU A 141 -4.05 -11.82 2.72
CA GLU A 141 -3.00 -12.72 2.24
C GLU A 141 -1.98 -12.08 1.30
N GLY A 142 -2.00 -10.74 1.11
CA GLY A 142 -1.12 -10.01 0.19
C GLY A 142 0.24 -10.70 -0.03
N VAL A 143 0.45 -11.19 -1.27
CA VAL A 143 1.46 -12.18 -1.71
C VAL A 143 1.46 -13.44 -0.85
N GLU A 144 1.05 -14.56 -1.45
CA GLU A 144 1.26 -15.91 -0.91
C GLU A 144 2.59 -15.97 -0.15
N LYS A 145 2.52 -16.13 1.17
CA LYS A 145 3.65 -16.66 1.90
C LYS A 145 3.86 -18.04 1.31
N LYS A 146 4.82 -18.19 0.40
CA LYS A 146 5.40 -19.51 0.10
C LYS A 146 5.87 -20.03 1.45
N LEU A 147 5.02 -20.80 2.11
CA LEU A 147 5.39 -21.63 3.23
C LEU A 147 6.40 -22.61 2.65
N VAL A 148 7.68 -22.26 2.74
CA VAL A 148 8.77 -23.19 2.50
C VAL A 148 8.73 -24.16 3.69
N ILE A 149 7.86 -25.15 3.58
CA ILE A 149 7.84 -26.26 4.53
C ILE A 149 9.04 -27.11 4.14
N ALA A 150 10.12 -27.01 4.91
CA ALA A 150 11.22 -27.96 4.79
C ALA A 150 10.68 -29.35 5.16
N MET A 151 10.54 -30.23 4.17
CA MET A 151 10.09 -31.60 4.41
C MET A 151 11.26 -32.40 4.99
N PRO A 152 11.11 -33.03 6.18
CA PRO A 152 12.20 -33.77 6.78
C PRO A 152 12.52 -35.03 5.97
N ALA A 153 13.82 -35.35 5.85
CA ALA A 153 14.33 -36.37 4.94
C ALA A 153 13.79 -37.79 5.16
N PHE A 154 13.26 -38.10 6.34
CA PHE A 154 12.70 -39.43 6.64
C PHE A 154 11.38 -39.70 5.89
N LEU A 155 10.60 -38.67 5.54
CA LEU A 155 9.35 -38.83 4.78
C LEU A 155 9.61 -39.14 3.29
N ILE A 156 10.77 -38.76 2.76
CA ILE A 156 11.13 -39.01 1.35
C ILE A 156 11.50 -40.48 1.13
N LYS A 157 12.00 -41.16 2.18
CA LYS A 157 12.47 -42.56 2.09
C LYS A 157 11.35 -43.60 2.22
N SER A 158 10.18 -43.24 2.74
CA SER A 158 9.07 -44.20 2.94
C SER A 158 8.14 -44.34 1.73
N SER A 159 8.36 -43.53 0.68
CA SER A 159 7.53 -43.50 -0.54
C SER A 159 8.27 -43.97 -1.80
N ALA A 160 9.46 -44.56 -1.65
CA ALA A 160 10.23 -45.22 -2.70
C ALA A 160 10.42 -46.69 -2.33
#